data_AF-A0A2N5CKL3-F1
#
_entry.id   AF-A0A2N5CKL3-F1
#
_cell.length_a   1.000
_cell.length_b   1.000
_cell.length_c   1.000
_cell.angle_alpha   90.00
_cell.angle_beta   90.00
_cell.angle_gamma   90.00
#
_symmetry.space_group_name_H-M   'P 1'
#
loop_
_entity.id
_entity.type
_entity.pdbx_description
1 polymer ?
#
loop_
_entity_poly.entity_id
_entity_poly.type
_entity_poly.pdbx_seq_one_letter_code
_entity_poly.pdbx_strand_id
1 'polypeptide(L)'
;MPKSKPPRSRLRRAPNGKPVERSHQRTIAACDDIIERLQKITREVESVAHEAPAEELANFREEMAEGVRCWTSVRNIHLEAMSGARKPAWPGIVKAMEAAEARAKRL
;
A
#
# COMPACT_ATOMS: atom_id res chain seq x y z
N MET A 1 -12.79 -30.82 30.09
CA MET A 1 -12.63 -30.18 28.77
C MET A 1 -11.28 -29.48 28.70
N PRO A 2 -10.35 -29.84 27.80
CA PRO A 2 -9.14 -29.05 27.62
C PRO A 2 -9.50 -27.76 26.88
N LYS A 3 -9.23 -26.61 27.51
CA LYS A 3 -9.42 -25.28 26.92
C LYS A 3 -8.54 -25.16 25.68
N SER A 4 -9.14 -25.14 24.49
CA SER A 4 -8.47 -24.81 23.24
C SER A 4 -7.95 -23.38 23.33
N LYS A 5 -6.62 -23.22 23.38
CA LYS A 5 -6.01 -21.88 23.24
C LYS A 5 -6.41 -21.35 21.85
N PRO A 6 -6.91 -20.12 21.74
CA PRO A 6 -7.22 -19.56 20.43
C PRO A 6 -5.94 -19.56 19.58
N PRO A 7 -6.04 -19.81 18.27
CA PRO A 7 -4.88 -19.85 17.41
C PRO A 7 -4.17 -18.49 17.51
N ARG A 8 -2.91 -18.51 17.96
CA ARG A 8 -2.06 -17.31 17.96
C ARG A 8 -1.93 -16.87 16.51
N SER A 9 -2.61 -15.77 16.16
CA SER A 9 -2.27 -14.95 14.99
C SER A 9 -0.74 -14.80 14.99
N ARG A 10 -0.07 -15.47 14.03
CA ARG A 10 1.37 -15.39 13.86
C ARG A 10 1.66 -13.98 13.37
N LEU A 11 1.92 -13.06 14.31
CA LEU A 11 2.46 -11.75 13.99
C LEU A 11 3.66 -11.95 13.07
N ARG A 12 3.56 -11.45 11.83
CA ARG A 12 4.68 -11.51 10.88
C ARG A 12 5.88 -10.82 11.55
N ARG A 13 7.03 -11.48 11.52
CA ARG A 13 8.29 -10.94 12.04
C ARG A 13 9.04 -10.23 10.92
N ALA A 14 9.71 -9.13 11.23
CA ALA A 14 10.59 -8.47 10.29
C ALA A 14 11.83 -9.36 10.05
N PRO A 15 12.56 -9.16 8.93
CA PRO A 15 13.78 -9.93 8.62
C PRO A 15 14.87 -9.85 9.71
N ASN A 16 14.82 -8.82 10.57
CA ASN A 16 15.71 -8.64 11.71
C ASN A 16 15.23 -9.34 13.00
N GLY A 17 14.20 -10.18 12.92
CA GLY A 17 13.64 -10.93 14.06
C GLY A 17 12.78 -10.11 15.02
N LYS A 18 12.71 -8.78 14.87
CA LYS A 18 11.86 -7.92 15.71
C LYS A 18 10.39 -8.05 15.32
N PRO A 19 9.47 -7.90 16.28
CA PRO A 19 8.05 -7.73 15.96
C PRO A 19 7.93 -6.52 15.04
N VAL A 20 7.32 -6.73 13.88
CA VAL A 20 6.83 -5.63 13.08
C VAL A 20 5.81 -4.86 13.91
N GLU A 21 5.87 -3.53 13.90
CA GLU A 21 4.87 -2.72 14.58
C GLU A 21 3.47 -3.07 14.07
N ARG A 22 2.54 -3.38 15.00
CA ARG A 22 1.18 -3.81 14.65
C ARG A 22 0.42 -2.72 13.86
N SER A 23 0.79 -1.47 14.01
CA SER A 23 0.28 -0.32 13.26
C SER A 23 0.53 -0.49 11.76
N HIS A 24 1.78 -0.70 11.33
CA HIS A 24 2.12 -0.90 9.92
C HIS A 24 1.40 -2.10 9.30
N GLN A 25 1.30 -3.23 10.02
CA GLN A 25 0.59 -4.40 9.53
C GLN A 25 -0.90 -4.14 9.30
N ARG A 26 -1.55 -3.41 10.22
CA ARG A 26 -2.95 -3.03 10.10
C ARG A 26 -3.17 -2.07 8.93
N THR A 27 -2.29 -1.08 8.78
CA THR A 27 -2.37 -0.15 7.66
C THR A 27 -2.20 -0.86 6.32
N ILE A 28 -1.23 -1.76 6.19
CA ILE A 28 -1.03 -2.55 4.96
C ILE A 28 -2.29 -3.36 4.62
N ALA A 29 -2.85 -4.07 5.60
CA ALA A 29 -4.09 -4.82 5.39
C ALA A 29 -5.26 -3.92 4.96
N ALA A 30 -5.43 -2.77 5.61
CA ALA A 30 -6.46 -1.80 5.22
C ALA A 30 -6.24 -1.25 3.81
N CYS A 31 -4.99 -1.00 3.40
CA CYS A 31 -4.69 -0.60 2.03
C CYS A 31 -5.04 -1.69 1.02
N ASP A 32 -4.71 -2.95 1.30
CA ASP A 32 -5.05 -4.08 0.44
C ASP A 32 -6.57 -4.23 0.30
N ASP A 33 -7.32 -4.14 1.40
CA ASP A 33 -8.79 -4.20 1.40
C ASP A 33 -9.42 -3.08 0.56
N ILE A 34 -8.89 -1.86 0.67
CA ILE A 34 -9.39 -0.71 -0.10
C ILE A 34 -9.05 -0.86 -1.59
N ILE A 35 -7.83 -1.28 -1.93
CA ILE A 35 -7.43 -1.52 -3.32
C ILE A 35 -8.34 -2.58 -3.95
N GLU A 36 -8.58 -3.69 -3.26
CA GLU A 36 -9.48 -4.74 -3.73
C GLU A 36 -10.90 -4.21 -3.95
N ARG A 37 -11.41 -3.40 -3.01
CA ARG A 37 -12.73 -2.76 -3.14
C ARG A 37 -12.81 -1.84 -4.34
N LEU A 38 -11.82 -0.98 -4.56
CA LEU A 38 -11.79 -0.08 -5.72
C LEU A 38 -11.78 -0.89 -7.02
N GLN A 39 -10.92 -1.90 -7.12
CA GLN A 39 -10.86 -2.77 -8.29
C GLN A 39 -12.17 -3.54 -8.53
N LYS A 40 -12.87 -3.94 -7.46
CA LYS A 40 -14.18 -4.59 -7.55
C LYS A 40 -15.22 -3.63 -8.12
N ILE A 41 -15.32 -2.42 -7.56
CA ILE A 41 -16.26 -1.39 -8.05
C ILE A 41 -15.96 -1.07 -9.51
N THR A 42 -14.68 -0.94 -9.90
CA THR A 42 -14.30 -0.74 -11.30
C THR A 42 -14.86 -1.87 -12.19
N ARG A 43 -14.67 -3.14 -11.81
CA ARG A 43 -15.21 -4.27 -12.59
C ARG A 43 -16.75 -4.25 -12.69
N GLU A 44 -17.43 -3.86 -11.62
CA GLU A 44 -18.89 -3.74 -11.61
C GLU A 44 -19.36 -2.62 -12.55
N VAL A 45 -18.74 -1.45 -12.51
CA VAL A 45 -19.07 -0.34 -13.43
C VAL A 45 -18.73 -0.69 -14.88
N GLU A 46 -17.60 -1.35 -15.13
CA GLU A 46 -17.25 -1.81 -16.49
C GLU A 46 -18.28 -2.78 -17.07
N SER A 47 -18.98 -3.55 -16.25
CA SER A 47 -20.04 -4.47 -16.73
C SER A 47 -21.28 -3.73 -17.27
N VAL A 48 -21.53 -2.51 -16.80
CA VAL A 48 -22.65 -1.65 -17.22
C VAL A 48 -22.19 -0.41 -18.00
N ALA A 49 -20.91 -0.34 -18.38
CA ALA A 49 -20.30 0.81 -19.04
C ALA A 49 -21.00 1.25 -20.33
N HIS A 50 -21.65 0.31 -21.03
CA HIS A 50 -22.39 0.57 -22.26
C HIS A 50 -23.70 1.34 -22.05
N GLU A 51 -24.20 1.38 -20.81
CA GLU A 51 -25.42 2.11 -20.42
C GLU A 51 -25.12 3.50 -19.85
N ALA A 52 -23.84 3.82 -19.60
CA ALA A 52 -23.41 5.06 -18.94
C ALA A 52 -22.92 6.12 -19.95
N PRO A 53 -23.03 7.43 -19.62
CA PRO A 53 -22.40 8.50 -20.40
C PRO A 53 -20.87 8.32 -20.48
N ALA A 54 -20.31 8.46 -21.69
CA ALA A 54 -18.89 8.20 -21.93
C ALA A 54 -17.96 9.14 -21.12
N GLU A 55 -18.38 10.40 -20.91
CA GLU A 55 -17.62 11.38 -20.12
C GLU A 55 -17.56 10.99 -18.63
N GLU A 56 -18.70 10.60 -18.05
CA GLU A 56 -18.75 10.14 -16.65
C GLU A 56 -17.93 8.87 -16.45
N LEU A 57 -17.98 7.93 -17.41
CA LEU A 57 -17.19 6.71 -17.35
C LEU A 57 -15.68 6.98 -17.45
N ALA A 58 -15.27 7.94 -18.28
CA ALA A 58 -13.88 8.35 -18.39
C ALA A 58 -13.36 8.96 -17.07
N ASN A 59 -14.13 9.88 -16.49
CA ASN A 59 -13.80 10.51 -15.20
C ASN A 59 -13.74 9.45 -14.08
N PHE A 60 -14.73 8.57 -14.01
CA PHE A 60 -14.74 7.46 -13.05
C PHE A 60 -13.49 6.57 -13.16
N ARG A 61 -13.09 6.19 -14.38
CA ARG A 61 -11.89 5.38 -14.60
C ARG A 61 -10.63 6.09 -14.11
N GLU A 62 -10.50 7.39 -14.39
CA GLU A 62 -9.37 8.19 -13.93
C GLU A 62 -9.31 8.27 -12.40
N GLU A 63 -10.43 8.60 -11.76
CA GLU A 63 -10.56 8.68 -10.30
C GLU A 63 -10.24 7.34 -9.63
N MET A 64 -10.78 6.22 -10.14
CA MET A 64 -10.50 4.89 -9.58
C MET A 64 -9.04 4.51 -9.77
N ALA A 65 -8.45 4.80 -10.93
CA ALA A 65 -7.04 4.53 -11.19
C ALA A 65 -6.14 5.36 -10.27
N GLU A 66 -6.48 6.63 -10.03
CA GLU A 66 -5.78 7.47 -9.05
C GLU A 66 -5.92 6.92 -7.63
N GLY A 67 -7.13 6.54 -7.21
CA GLY A 67 -7.38 5.93 -5.91
C GLY A 67 -6.51 4.68 -5.68
N VAL A 68 -6.44 3.77 -6.66
CA VAL A 68 -5.60 2.58 -6.59
C VAL A 68 -4.12 2.95 -6.47
N ARG A 69 -3.64 3.92 -7.25
CA ARG A 69 -2.24 4.40 -7.17
C ARG A 69 -1.92 4.99 -5.79
N CYS A 70 -2.81 5.83 -5.25
CA CYS A 70 -2.63 6.47 -3.94
C CYS A 70 -2.53 5.44 -2.81
N TRP A 71 -3.48 4.50 -2.73
CA TRP A 71 -3.47 3.46 -1.69
C TRP A 71 -2.30 2.48 -1.85
N THR A 72 -1.87 2.22 -3.08
CA THR A 72 -0.65 1.43 -3.34
C THR A 72 0.60 2.14 -2.81
N SER A 73 0.72 3.44 -2.99
CA SER A 73 1.83 4.24 -2.47
C SER A 73 1.88 4.21 -0.94
N VAL A 74 0.73 4.39 -0.27
CA VAL A 74 0.63 4.28 1.20
C VAL A 74 1.09 2.90 1.67
N ARG A 75 0.57 1.83 1.05
CA ARG A 75 1.00 0.46 1.37
C ARG A 75 2.52 0.29 1.25
N ASN A 76 3.11 0.80 0.18
CA ASN A 76 4.54 0.70 -0.08
C ASN A 76 5.37 1.43 0.98
N ILE A 77 4.94 2.63 1.41
CA ILE A 77 5.60 3.37 2.51
C ILE A 77 5.62 2.53 3.80
N HIS A 78 4.50 1.91 4.16
CA HIS A 78 4.45 1.06 5.34
C HIS A 78 5.27 -0.22 5.17
N LEU A 79 5.32 -0.82 3.98
CA LEU A 79 6.18 -1.96 3.67
C LEU A 79 7.68 -1.61 3.79
N GLU A 80 8.09 -0.45 3.30
CA GLU A 80 9.45 0.07 3.44
C GLU A 80 9.86 0.18 4.91
N ALA A 81 9.01 0.81 5.73
CA ALA A 81 9.22 0.95 7.18
C ALA A 81 9.40 -0.41 7.88
N MET A 82 8.71 -1.46 7.42
CA MET A 82 8.82 -2.81 7.98
C MET A 82 10.04 -3.61 7.48
N SER A 83 10.46 -3.38 6.24
CA SER A 83 11.40 -4.24 5.52
C SER A 83 12.87 -4.03 5.90
N GLY A 84 13.19 -2.95 6.62
CA GLY A 84 14.54 -2.67 7.11
C GLY A 84 15.58 -2.70 6.01
N ALA A 85 15.70 -1.60 5.27
CA ALA A 85 16.80 -1.25 4.37
C ALA A 85 17.09 -2.15 3.15
N ARG A 86 16.33 -3.22 2.86
CA ARG A 86 16.73 -4.15 1.78
C ARG A 86 16.36 -3.73 0.36
N LYS A 87 15.32 -2.90 0.15
CA LYS A 87 15.00 -2.24 -1.14
C LYS A 87 13.84 -1.25 -0.94
N PRO A 88 14.07 0.07 -1.04
CA PRO A 88 12.96 1.02 -1.10
C PRO A 88 12.12 0.76 -2.37
N ALA A 89 10.83 1.09 -2.33
CA ALA A 89 9.94 1.06 -3.48
C ALA A 89 10.39 2.05 -4.56
N TRP A 90 11.04 3.15 -4.16
CA TRP A 90 11.60 4.15 -5.07
C TRP A 90 13.11 4.38 -4.86
N PRO A 91 13.97 3.44 -5.28
CA PRO A 91 15.41 3.51 -5.01
C PRO A 91 16.11 4.72 -5.66
N GLY A 92 15.66 5.14 -6.85
CA GLY A 92 16.19 6.33 -7.50
C GLY A 92 15.89 7.62 -6.74
N ILE A 93 14.68 7.73 -6.17
CA ILE A 93 14.25 8.89 -5.38
C ILE A 93 15.02 8.94 -4.06
N VAL A 94 15.15 7.82 -3.35
CA VAL A 94 15.95 7.74 -2.12
C VAL A 94 17.39 8.19 -2.38
N LYS A 95 18.04 7.68 -3.43
CA LYS A 95 19.40 8.10 -3.82
C LYS A 95 19.49 9.61 -4.11
N ALA A 96 18.49 10.18 -4.77
CA ALA A 96 18.45 11.61 -5.06
C ALA A 96 18.30 12.47 -3.79
N MET A 97 17.49 12.02 -2.83
CA MET A 97 17.33 12.67 -1.53
C MET A 97 18.61 12.63 -0.71
N GLU A 98 19.27 11.46 -0.61
CA GLU A 98 20.56 11.32 0.10
C GLU A 98 21.64 12.24 -0.50
N ALA A 99 21.70 12.35 -1.82
CA ALA A 99 22.62 13.27 -2.49
C ALA A 99 22.30 14.74 -2.19
N ALA A 100 21.01 15.10 -2.08
CA ALA A 100 20.59 16.45 -1.73
C ALA A 100 20.96 16.80 -0.26
N GLU A 101 20.72 15.89 0.68
CA GLU A 101 21.11 16.06 2.08
C GLU A 101 22.63 16.21 2.26
N ALA A 102 23.41 15.39 1.53
CA ALA A 102 24.87 15.47 1.56
C ALA A 102 25.39 16.81 1.02
N ARG A 103 24.72 17.40 0.02
CA ARG A 103 25.03 18.76 -0.45
C ARG A 103 24.69 19.81 0.60
N ALA A 104 23.51 19.71 1.23
CA ALA A 104 23.07 20.67 2.24
C ALA A 104 23.96 20.69 3.49
N LYS A 105 24.49 19.54 3.93
CA LYS A 105 25.40 19.44 5.10
C LYS A 105 26.83 19.95 4.84
N ARG A 106 27.17 20.25 3.58
CA ARG A 106 28.50 20.76 3.17
C ARG A 106 28.52 22.29 2.98
N LEU A 107 27.37 22.94 3.10
CA LEU A 107 27.20 24.39 3.11
C LEU A 107 27.10 24.87 4.56
#